data_AF-A0A836RWN6-F1
#
_entry.id   AF-A0A836RWN6-F1
#
_cell.length_a   1.000
_cell.length_b   1.000
_cell.length_c   1.000
_cell.angle_alpha   90.00
_cell.angle_beta   90.00
_cell.angle_gamma   90.00
#
_symmetry.space_group_name_H-M   'P 1'
#
loop_
_entity.id
_entity.type
_entity.pdbx_description
1 polymer ?
#
loop_
_entity_poly.entity_id
_entity_poly.type
_entity_poly.pdbx_seq_one_letter_code
_entity_poly.pdbx_strand_id
1 'polypeptide(L)'
;MTDCLYDISFRLVSADVARLYNCIPVIIGRLCNNSKCIAGERNGWLVSHYNSCLIFLAPPRPVAASLQTLPASYEAILWLKCRSPENVVETAKLLEASVAKCKGVGLVPREQQ
;
A
#
# COMPACT_ATOMS: atom_id res chain seq x y z
N MET A 1 -14.90 16.72 -18.00
CA MET A 1 -13.70 17.24 -17.30
C MET A 1 -12.99 16.04 -16.75
N THR A 2 -11.77 15.77 -17.19
CA THR A 2 -10.90 14.75 -16.61
C THR A 2 -10.48 15.28 -15.25
N ASP A 3 -11.02 14.73 -14.16
CA ASP A 3 -10.54 15.04 -12.81
C ASP A 3 -9.03 14.73 -12.79
N CYS A 4 -8.19 15.73 -12.52
CA CYS A 4 -6.78 15.50 -12.29
C CYS A 4 -6.63 14.60 -11.05
N LEU A 5 -6.18 13.37 -11.26
CA LEU A 5 -5.87 12.43 -10.19
C LEU A 5 -4.37 12.47 -9.96
N TYR A 6 -3.99 12.70 -8.70
CA TYR A 6 -2.62 12.62 -8.23
C TYR A 6 -2.35 11.19 -7.81
N ASP A 7 -1.43 10.51 -8.50
CA ASP A 7 -1.04 9.14 -8.19
C ASP A 7 0.36 9.04 -7.60
N ILE A 8 0.49 8.23 -6.55
CA ILE A 8 1.77 7.81 -6.00
C ILE A 8 1.69 6.31 -5.70
N SER A 9 2.82 5.62 -5.75
CA SER A 9 2.87 4.22 -5.35
C SER A 9 4.00 3.94 -4.38
N PHE A 10 3.76 2.96 -3.52
CA PHE A 10 4.67 2.51 -2.49
C PHE A 10 4.86 1.00 -2.60
N ARG A 11 5.99 0.51 -2.11
CA ARG A 11 6.29 -0.90 -1.92
C ARG A 11 6.38 -1.18 -0.42
N LEU A 12 5.56 -2.11 0.05
CA LEU A 12 5.74 -2.76 1.33
C LEU A 12 6.71 -3.92 1.13
N VAL A 13 7.87 -3.91 1.77
CA VAL A 13 8.93 -4.90 1.54
C VAL A 13 9.25 -5.65 2.81
N SER A 14 9.42 -6.97 2.72
CA SER A 14 9.92 -7.79 3.82
C SER A 14 10.68 -9.00 3.30
N ALA A 15 11.66 -9.49 4.07
CA ALA A 15 12.31 -10.77 3.78
C ALA A 15 11.36 -11.96 4.00
N ASP A 16 10.27 -11.77 4.76
CA ASP A 16 9.32 -12.81 5.15
C ASP A 16 7.90 -12.41 4.69
N VAL A 17 7.34 -13.21 3.78
CA VAL A 17 6.00 -12.98 3.23
C VAL A 17 4.90 -13.00 4.30
N ALA A 18 5.07 -13.80 5.38
CA ALA A 18 4.10 -13.86 6.46
C ALA A 18 3.99 -12.51 7.18
N ARG A 19 5.08 -11.74 7.28
CA ARG A 19 5.06 -10.39 7.86
C ARG A 19 4.26 -9.41 7.02
N LEU A 20 4.32 -9.53 5.68
CA LEU A 20 3.47 -8.73 4.80
C LEU A 20 1.99 -9.09 4.99
N TYR A 21 1.65 -10.39 4.97
CA TYR A 21 0.28 -10.84 5.18
C TYR A 21 -0.29 -10.47 6.55
N ASN A 22 0.54 -10.40 7.59
CA ASN A 22 0.13 -9.94 8.92
C ASN A 22 0.02 -8.40 9.01
N CYS A 23 0.87 -7.67 8.28
CA CYS A 23 0.87 -6.21 8.31
C CYS A 23 -0.26 -5.59 7.50
N ILE A 24 -0.58 -6.17 6.34
CA ILE A 24 -1.58 -5.67 5.41
C ILE A 24 -2.95 -5.42 6.10
N PRO A 25 -3.53 -6.38 6.86
CA PRO A 25 -4.77 -6.17 7.59
C PRO A 25 -4.69 -5.03 8.62
N VAL A 26 -3.52 -4.80 9.24
CA VAL A 26 -3.33 -3.70 10.20
C VAL A 26 -3.34 -2.34 9.49
N ILE A 27 -2.69 -2.25 8.33
CA ILE A 27 -2.72 -1.04 7.49
C ILE A 27 -4.16 -0.77 7.04
N ILE A 28 -4.81 -1.78 6.48
CA ILE A 28 -6.20 -1.72 6.03
C ILE A 28 -7.10 -1.26 7.19
N GLY A 29 -7.03 -1.92 8.34
CA GLY A 29 -7.85 -1.60 9.51
C GLY A 29 -7.70 -0.15 9.98
N ARG A 30 -6.48 0.43 9.94
CA ARG A 30 -6.29 1.84 10.29
C ARG A 30 -6.83 2.80 9.25
N LEU A 31 -6.58 2.54 7.97
CA LEU A 31 -7.13 3.34 6.89
C LEU A 31 -8.66 3.37 7.00
N CYS A 32 -9.27 2.23 7.30
CA CYS A 32 -10.70 2.06 7.48
C CYS A 32 -11.26 2.58 8.80
N ASN A 33 -10.47 2.64 9.87
CA ASN A 33 -10.96 3.27 11.10
C ASN A 33 -10.99 4.80 10.97
N ASN A 34 -10.04 5.36 10.20
CA ASN A 34 -9.95 6.80 9.97
C ASN A 34 -10.73 7.26 8.72
N SER A 35 -11.40 6.37 7.98
CA SER A 35 -12.25 6.72 6.84
C SER A 35 -13.39 5.75 6.58
N LYS A 36 -14.32 6.11 5.70
CA LYS A 36 -15.31 5.16 5.19
C LYS A 36 -14.63 4.23 4.16
N CYS A 37 -14.16 3.07 4.62
CA CYS A 37 -13.69 2.02 3.72
C CYS A 37 -14.86 1.30 3.05
N ILE A 38 -14.67 1.00 1.77
CA ILE A 38 -15.53 0.08 1.03
C ILE A 38 -14.62 -1.08 0.58
N ALA A 39 -15.04 -2.32 0.84
CA ALA A 39 -14.34 -3.47 0.28
C ALA A 39 -14.48 -3.42 -1.25
N GLY A 40 -13.37 -3.47 -1.99
CA GLY A 40 -13.40 -3.47 -3.45
C GLY A 40 -13.89 -4.81 -4.00
N GLU A 41 -14.63 -4.79 -5.10
CA GLU A 41 -15.25 -5.99 -5.70
C GLU A 41 -14.29 -6.91 -6.47
N ARG A 42 -13.02 -6.54 -6.69
CA ARG A 42 -12.05 -7.39 -7.40
C ARG A 42 -10.98 -7.90 -6.44
N ASN A 43 -10.68 -9.20 -6.51
CA ASN A 43 -9.42 -9.90 -6.16
C ASN A 43 -8.52 -9.34 -5.03
N GLY A 44 -9.06 -9.01 -3.85
CA GLY A 44 -8.26 -8.63 -2.66
C GLY A 44 -7.97 -7.12 -2.52
N TRP A 45 -8.83 -6.28 -3.10
CA TRP A 45 -8.58 -4.85 -3.25
C TRP A 45 -9.28 -4.10 -2.12
N LEU A 46 -8.55 -3.31 -1.33
CA LEU A 46 -9.17 -2.35 -0.43
C LEU A 46 -9.43 -1.06 -1.20
N VAL A 47 -10.66 -0.53 -1.20
CA VAL A 47 -10.95 0.83 -1.66
C VAL A 47 -11.29 1.69 -0.44
N SER A 48 -10.28 2.31 0.16
CA SER A 48 -10.49 3.28 1.25
C SER A 48 -10.75 4.65 0.64
N HIS A 49 -11.91 5.27 0.91
CA HIS A 49 -12.14 6.68 0.61
C HIS A 49 -11.71 7.54 1.81
N TYR A 50 -10.40 7.75 1.97
CA TYR A 50 -9.88 8.77 2.89
C TYR A 50 -9.73 10.09 2.13
N ASN A 51 -10.46 11.14 2.51
CA ASN A 51 -10.41 12.47 1.88
C ASN A 51 -10.35 12.44 0.34
N SER A 52 -11.22 11.67 -0.33
CA SER A 52 -11.25 11.52 -1.81
C SER A 52 -10.05 10.80 -2.45
N CYS A 53 -9.27 10.05 -1.68
CA CYS A 53 -8.28 9.12 -2.21
C CYS A 53 -8.89 7.74 -2.48
N LEU A 54 -8.39 7.07 -3.51
CA LEU A 54 -8.58 5.65 -3.78
C LEU A 54 -7.24 4.97 -3.52
N ILE A 55 -7.24 4.04 -2.59
CA ILE A 55 -6.07 3.20 -2.28
C ILE A 55 -6.25 1.89 -3.03
N PHE A 56 -5.18 1.30 -3.53
CA PHE A 56 -5.17 -0.05 -4.11
C PHE A 56 -4.00 -0.80 -3.53
N LEU A 57 -4.20 -2.06 -3.16
CA LEU A 57 -3.15 -2.91 -2.65
C LEU A 57 -3.09 -4.21 -3.46
N ALA A 58 -1.96 -4.47 -4.09
CA ALA A 58 -1.68 -5.76 -4.71
C ALA A 58 -1.15 -6.76 -3.66
N PRO A 59 -1.47 -8.06 -3.82
CA PRO A 59 -0.96 -9.10 -2.93
C PRO A 59 0.58 -9.16 -2.96
N PRO A 60 1.20 -9.66 -1.88
CA PRO A 60 2.64 -9.89 -1.83
C PRO A 60 3.12 -10.79 -2.98
N ARG A 61 4.19 -10.37 -3.65
CA ARG A 61 4.89 -11.13 -4.69
C ARG A 61 6.38 -11.28 -4.36
N PRO A 62 7.04 -12.36 -4.78
CA PRO A 62 8.47 -12.49 -4.61
C PRO A 62 9.23 -11.43 -5.42
N VAL A 63 10.30 -10.89 -4.84
CA VAL A 63 11.30 -10.06 -5.50
C VAL A 63 12.56 -10.92 -5.62
N ALA A 64 12.78 -11.45 -6.82
CA ALA A 64 13.95 -12.27 -7.10
C ALA A 64 15.18 -11.40 -7.36
N ALA A 65 16.31 -11.75 -6.76
CA ALA A 65 17.63 -11.28 -7.15
C ALA A 65 18.26 -12.37 -8.04
N SER A 66 17.92 -12.38 -9.34
CA SER A 66 18.42 -13.32 -10.36
C SER A 66 18.15 -14.83 -10.12
N LEU A 67 18.25 -15.61 -11.21
CA LEU A 67 17.84 -17.01 -11.35
C LEU A 67 18.53 -17.96 -10.34
N GLN A 68 17.71 -18.87 -9.75
CA GLN A 68 18.04 -20.08 -8.97
C GLN A 68 18.07 -20.03 -7.43
N THR A 69 17.62 -18.98 -6.75
CA THR A 69 17.50 -19.01 -5.27
C THR A 69 16.14 -18.54 -4.77
N LEU A 70 15.82 -18.94 -3.52
CA LEU A 70 14.69 -18.42 -2.75
C LEU A 70 14.63 -16.88 -2.89
N PRO A 71 13.43 -16.29 -3.01
CA PRO A 71 13.32 -14.84 -3.18
C PRO A 71 13.99 -14.11 -2.02
N ALA A 72 14.88 -13.17 -2.34
CA ALA A 72 15.62 -12.39 -1.35
C ALA A 72 14.69 -11.50 -0.50
N SER A 73 13.55 -11.12 -1.07
CA SER A 73 12.47 -10.45 -0.36
C SER A 73 11.14 -10.64 -1.07
N TYR A 74 10.08 -10.17 -0.43
CA TYR A 74 8.74 -10.07 -0.97
C TYR A 74 8.31 -8.61 -0.95
N GLU A 75 7.48 -8.22 -1.90
CA GLU A 75 6.86 -6.91 -1.93
C GLU A 75 5.36 -6.97 -2.17
N ALA A 76 4.61 -6.10 -1.50
CA ALA A 76 3.24 -5.75 -1.88
C ALA A 76 3.24 -4.30 -2.38
N ILE A 77 2.49 -4.03 -3.44
CA ILE A 77 2.42 -2.69 -4.04
C ILE A 77 1.16 -1.99 -3.55
N LEU A 78 1.31 -0.77 -3.07
CA LEU A 78 0.22 0.09 -2.67
C LEU A 78 0.17 1.30 -3.61
N TRP A 79 -0.92 1.49 -4.32
CA TRP A 79 -1.18 2.70 -5.11
C TRP A 79 -2.15 3.60 -4.36
N LEU A 80 -1.89 4.90 -4.43
CA LEU A 80 -2.72 5.94 -3.86
C LEU A 80 -3.08 6.92 -4.98
N LYS A 81 -4.37 7.09 -5.25
CA LYS A 81 -4.90 8.01 -6.27
C LYS A 81 -5.84 9.00 -5.61
N CYS A 82 -5.46 10.27 -5.51
CA CYS A 82 -6.24 11.29 -4.81
C CYS A 82 -6.68 12.41 -5.75
N ARG A 83 -7.78 13.08 -5.38
CA ARG A 83 -8.26 14.28 -6.11
C ARG A 83 -7.51 15.57 -5.77
N SER A 84 -6.74 15.58 -4.69
CA SER A 84 -5.94 16.74 -4.31
C SER A 84 -4.58 16.29 -3.75
N PRO A 85 -3.52 17.10 -3.89
CA PRO A 85 -2.19 16.77 -3.43
C PRO A 85 -2.08 16.75 -1.89
N GLU A 86 -2.86 17.56 -1.17
CA GLU A 86 -2.89 17.55 0.30
C GLU A 86 -3.33 16.18 0.84
N ASN A 87 -4.34 15.60 0.20
CA ASN A 87 -4.86 14.28 0.55
C ASN A 87 -3.85 13.16 0.26
N VAL A 88 -2.99 13.34 -0.76
CA VAL A 88 -1.86 12.42 -1.00
C VAL A 88 -0.91 12.42 0.19
N VAL A 89 -0.48 13.62 0.63
CA VAL A 89 0.48 13.78 1.73
C VAL A 89 -0.08 13.24 3.03
N GLU A 90 -1.34 13.56 3.35
CA GLU A 90 -1.99 13.10 4.58
C GLU A 90 -2.13 11.58 4.61
N THR A 91 -2.58 10.99 3.49
CA THR A 91 -2.74 9.54 3.39
C THR A 91 -1.38 8.83 3.41
N ALA A 92 -0.34 9.38 2.78
CA ALA A 92 1.02 8.85 2.85
C ALA A 92 1.57 8.83 4.29
N LYS A 93 1.37 9.91 5.05
CA LYS A 93 1.75 9.96 6.49
C LYS A 93 1.03 8.90 7.31
N LEU A 94 -0.27 8.69 7.05
CA LEU A 94 -1.05 7.65 7.73
C LEU A 94 -0.52 6.25 7.39
N LEU A 95 -0.14 6.02 6.13
CA LEU A 95 0.48 4.76 5.69
C LEU A 95 1.82 4.52 6.40
N GLU A 96 2.71 5.50 6.42
CA GLU A 96 3.99 5.44 7.12
C GLU A 96 3.81 5.09 8.61
N ALA A 97 2.91 5.81 9.30
CA ALA A 97 2.60 5.55 10.71
C ALA A 97 1.95 4.18 10.94
N SER A 98 1.27 3.62 9.93
CA SER A 98 0.68 2.29 9.99
C SER A 98 1.75 1.20 9.85
N VAL A 99 2.62 1.33 8.85
CA VAL A 99 3.73 0.40 8.59
C VAL A 99 4.76 0.42 9.71
N ALA A 100 4.99 1.56 10.36
CA ALA A 100 5.89 1.66 11.51
C ALA A 100 5.51 0.73 12.68
N LYS A 101 4.26 0.27 12.76
CA LYS A 101 3.84 -0.73 13.75
C LYS A 101 4.03 -2.19 13.29
N CYS A 102 4.44 -2.41 12.05
CA CYS A 102 4.71 -3.73 11.48
C CYS A 102 6.21 -4.04 11.54
N LYS A 103 6.62 -4.84 12.52
CA LYS A 103 8.04 -5.19 12.71
C LYS A 103 8.61 -5.94 11.49
N GLY A 104 9.64 -5.37 10.87
CA GLY A 104 10.34 -5.96 9.72
C GLY A 104 9.57 -5.87 8.40
N VAL A 105 8.65 -4.90 8.28
CA VAL A 105 8.09 -4.46 7.01
C VAL A 105 8.59 -3.03 6.77
N GLY A 106 9.23 -2.80 5.62
CA GLY A 106 9.64 -1.47 5.17
C GLY A 106 8.60 -0.88 4.22
N LEU A 107 8.49 0.45 4.19
CA LEU A 107 7.74 1.19 3.17
C LEU A 107 8.75 1.94 2.30
N VAL A 108 8.71 1.72 0.98
CA VAL A 108 9.63 2.35 0.04
C VAL A 108 8.82 3.06 -1.05
N PRO A 109 9.04 4.35 -1.33
CA PRO A 109 8.47 5.00 -2.49
C PRO A 109 8.84 4.23 -3.76
N ARG A 110 7.89 4.06 -4.67
CA ARG A 110 8.16 3.51 -5.99
C ARG A 110 8.28 4.69 -6.94
N GLU A 111 9.47 4.93 -7.46
CA GLU A 111 9.69 5.92 -8.51
C GLU A 111 8.82 5.55 -9.72
N GLN A 112 8.11 6.53 -10.28
CA GLN A 112 7.44 6.38 -11.57
C GLN A 112 8.54 6.22 -12.63
N GLN A 113 8.73 5.00 -13.11
CA GLN A 113 9.53 4.72 -14.31
C GLN A 113 8.71 5.02 -15.56
#